data_AF-A0A059X6E7-F1
#
_entry.id   AF-A0A059X6E7-F1
#
_cell.length_a   1.000
_cell.length_b   1.000
_cell.length_c   1.000
_cell.angle_alpha   90.00
_cell.angle_beta   90.00
_cell.angle_gamma   90.00
#
_symmetry.space_group_name_H-M   'P 1'
#
loop_
_entity.id
_entity.type
_entity.pdbx_description
1 polymer ?
#
loop_
_entity_poly.entity_id
_entity_poly.type
_entity_poly.pdbx_seq_one_letter_code
_entity_poly.pdbx_strand_id
1 'polypeptide(L)'
;MKMALIHDIAESRTPDTNYISKIYSTRDEHKAFKHMLSDTVFANELEQLFEEYEERKTIEAKIVKDADNLDVDFELSEISFRGHMIQRHKVWQRKYVRERFFTKTAGKIWDDIQAANPISWHATAHDRYTAEKDRK
;
A
#
# COMPACT_ATOMS: atom_id res chain seq x y z
N MET A 1 -5.25 -12.22 -5.49
CA MET A 1 -5.61 -11.19 -6.48
C MET A 1 -7.02 -10.64 -6.31
N LYS A 2 -8.10 -11.44 -6.32
CA LYS A 2 -9.48 -10.93 -6.19
C LYS A 2 -9.66 -9.99 -4.98
N MET A 3 -9.18 -10.41 -3.82
CA MET A 3 -9.24 -9.64 -2.58
C MET A 3 -8.58 -8.25 -2.70
N ALA A 4 -7.41 -8.14 -3.33
CA ALA A 4 -6.75 -6.85 -3.54
C ALA A 4 -7.57 -5.91 -4.44
N LEU A 5 -8.33 -6.44 -5.40
CA LEU A 5 -9.16 -5.63 -6.28
C LEU A 5 -10.42 -5.08 -5.58
N ILE A 6 -10.91 -5.76 -4.54
CA ILE A 6 -12.19 -5.42 -3.92
C ILE A 6 -12.06 -4.79 -2.54
N HIS A 7 -10.87 -4.82 -1.93
CA HIS A 7 -10.71 -4.43 -0.53
C HIS A 7 -11.22 -3.01 -0.21
N ASP A 8 -10.99 -2.08 -1.14
CA ASP A 8 -11.42 -0.68 -1.03
C ASP A 8 -12.64 -0.34 -1.90
N ILE A 9 -13.34 -1.33 -2.46
CA ILE A 9 -14.45 -1.02 -3.38
C ILE A 9 -15.61 -0.29 -2.68
N ALA A 10 -15.81 -0.56 -1.39
CA ALA A 10 -16.79 0.10 -0.55
C ALA A 10 -16.50 1.61 -0.40
N GLU A 11 -15.25 2.04 -0.63
CA GLU A 11 -14.85 3.44 -0.51
C GLU A 11 -15.53 4.36 -1.53
N SER A 12 -16.01 3.78 -2.65
CA SER A 12 -16.80 4.49 -3.66
C SER A 12 -18.12 5.08 -3.10
N ARG A 13 -18.64 4.51 -2.00
CA ARG A 13 -19.83 4.99 -1.29
C ARG A 13 -19.53 5.45 0.13
N THR A 14 -18.40 5.05 0.68
CA THR A 14 -17.89 5.47 1.99
C THR A 14 -16.54 6.16 1.78
N PRO A 15 -16.50 7.48 1.53
CA PRO A 15 -15.28 8.17 1.10
C PRO A 15 -14.04 7.78 1.93
N ASP A 16 -12.87 7.74 1.29
CA ASP A 16 -11.60 7.50 1.99
C ASP A 16 -11.47 8.47 3.18
N THR A 17 -11.21 7.92 4.36
CA THR A 17 -11.08 8.67 5.60
C THR A 17 -9.63 8.64 6.08
N ASN A 18 -9.02 9.82 6.10
CA ASN A 18 -7.74 10.02 6.74
C ASN A 18 -7.82 9.83 8.27
N TYR A 19 -6.65 9.76 8.91
CA TYR A 19 -6.52 9.56 10.37
C TYR A 19 -7.32 10.56 11.23
N ILE A 20 -7.55 11.78 10.75
CA ILE A 20 -8.31 12.80 11.48
C ILE A 20 -9.80 12.55 11.31
N SER A 21 -10.28 12.35 10.08
CA SER A 21 -11.70 12.08 9.82
C SER A 21 -12.21 10.83 10.53
N LYS A 22 -11.37 9.79 10.67
CA LYS A 22 -11.73 8.53 11.38
C LYS A 22 -12.15 8.74 12.84
N ILE A 23 -11.77 9.86 13.47
CA ILE A 23 -12.17 10.20 14.84
C ILE A 23 -13.61 10.75 14.89
N TYR A 24 -14.07 11.35 13.80
CA TYR A 24 -15.33 12.10 13.75
C TYR A 24 -16.39 11.46 12.84
N SER A 25 -16.02 10.44 12.06
CA SER A 25 -16.92 9.77 11.12
C SER A 25 -16.96 8.26 11.37
N THR A 26 -18.17 7.69 11.32
CA THR A 26 -18.37 6.25 11.26
C THR A 26 -18.72 5.84 9.84
N ARG A 27 -18.01 4.86 9.28
CA ARG A 27 -18.27 4.27 7.97
C ARG A 27 -18.98 2.93 8.14
N ASP A 28 -19.98 2.68 7.31
CA ASP A 28 -20.68 1.39 7.24
C ASP A 28 -20.32 0.73 5.90
N GLU A 29 -19.09 0.22 5.84
CA GLU A 29 -18.51 -0.36 4.63
C GLU A 29 -19.20 -1.66 4.25
N HIS A 30 -19.65 -2.45 5.24
CA HIS A 30 -20.41 -3.67 4.99
C HIS A 30 -21.74 -3.37 4.29
N LYS A 31 -22.49 -2.37 4.78
CA LYS A 31 -23.72 -1.93 4.10
C LYS A 31 -23.44 -1.37 2.71
N ALA A 32 -22.38 -0.57 2.57
CA ALA A 32 -21.99 -0.03 1.28
C ALA A 32 -21.69 -1.15 0.28
N PHE A 33 -20.88 -2.12 0.68
CA PHE A 33 -20.48 -3.29 -0.10
C PHE A 33 -21.69 -4.15 -0.49
N LYS A 34 -22.55 -4.51 0.48
CA LYS A 34 -23.78 -5.26 0.24
C LYS A 34 -24.70 -4.56 -0.76
N HIS A 35 -24.92 -3.26 -0.59
CA HIS A 35 -25.73 -2.48 -1.54
C HIS A 35 -25.05 -2.34 -2.91
N MET A 36 -23.73 -2.49 -3.03
CA MET A 36 -23.04 -2.40 -4.32
C MET A 36 -23.23 -3.67 -5.14
N LEU A 37 -23.36 -4.81 -4.46
CA LEU A 37 -23.37 -6.11 -5.11
C LEU A 37 -24.72 -6.81 -5.14
N SER A 38 -25.75 -6.28 -4.47
CA SER A 38 -27.07 -6.91 -4.23
C SER A 38 -27.71 -7.57 -5.45
N ASP A 39 -27.50 -7.02 -6.65
CA ASP A 39 -28.12 -7.49 -7.90
C ASP A 39 -27.10 -8.14 -8.87
N THR A 40 -25.93 -8.51 -8.35
CA THR A 40 -24.85 -9.13 -9.14
C THR A 40 -24.73 -10.62 -8.86
N VAL A 41 -24.30 -11.38 -9.86
CA VAL A 41 -24.00 -12.82 -9.70
C VAL A 41 -22.81 -13.09 -8.75
N PHE A 42 -22.06 -12.05 -8.38
CA PHE A 42 -20.86 -12.14 -7.56
C PHE A 42 -21.08 -11.82 -6.08
N ALA A 43 -22.30 -11.41 -5.69
CA ALA A 43 -22.61 -10.92 -4.34
C ALA A 43 -22.06 -11.83 -3.24
N ASN A 44 -22.46 -13.10 -3.24
CA ASN A 44 -22.07 -14.05 -2.19
C ASN A 44 -20.56 -14.30 -2.14
N GLU A 45 -19.90 -14.44 -3.29
CA GLU A 45 -18.45 -14.72 -3.34
C GLU A 45 -17.65 -13.51 -2.81
N LEU A 46 -17.98 -12.32 -3.27
CA LEU A 46 -17.24 -11.12 -2.92
C LEU A 46 -17.54 -10.66 -1.48
N GLU A 47 -18.76 -10.86 -0.99
CA GLU A 47 -19.09 -10.60 0.43
C GLU A 47 -18.25 -11.49 1.36
N GLN A 48 -18.12 -12.78 1.06
CA GLN A 48 -17.25 -13.68 1.83
C GLN A 48 -15.78 -13.26 1.79
N LEU A 49 -15.28 -12.88 0.60
CA LEU A 49 -13.90 -12.38 0.47
C LEU A 49 -13.67 -11.06 1.21
N PHE A 50 -14.67 -10.18 1.22
CA PHE A 50 -14.61 -8.91 1.94
C PHE A 50 -14.58 -9.15 3.46
N GLU A 51 -15.44 -10.01 3.99
CA GLU A 51 -15.44 -10.40 5.40
C GLU A 51 -14.12 -11.07 5.80
N GLU A 52 -13.60 -11.98 4.96
CA GLU A 52 -12.31 -12.63 5.17
C GLU A 52 -11.16 -11.62 5.22
N TYR A 53 -11.19 -10.63 4.32
CA TYR A 53 -10.24 -9.53 4.31
C TYR A 53 -10.33 -8.75 5.62
N GLU A 54 -11.50 -8.23 5.97
CA GLU A 54 -11.71 -7.37 7.14
C GLU A 54 -11.32 -8.04 8.46
N GLU A 55 -11.61 -9.33 8.62
CA GLU A 55 -11.19 -10.12 9.78
C GLU A 55 -9.69 -10.44 9.80
N ARG A 56 -8.97 -10.19 8.70
CA ARG A 56 -7.56 -10.58 8.49
C ARG A 56 -7.35 -12.07 8.76
N LYS A 57 -8.32 -12.90 8.35
CA LYS A 57 -8.40 -14.30 8.76
C LYS A 57 -7.33 -15.18 8.12
N THR A 58 -7.09 -14.98 6.83
CA THR A 58 -6.18 -15.81 6.02
C THR A 58 -4.83 -15.16 5.79
N ILE A 59 -3.87 -15.92 5.25
CA ILE A 59 -2.57 -15.37 4.88
C ILE A 59 -2.70 -14.42 3.69
N GLU A 60 -3.62 -14.70 2.77
CA GLU A 60 -3.96 -13.85 1.64
C GLU A 60 -4.47 -12.49 2.11
N ALA A 61 -5.41 -12.45 3.07
CA ALA A 61 -5.91 -11.20 3.66
C ALA A 61 -4.80 -10.36 4.31
N LYS A 62 -3.90 -11.03 5.02
CA LYS A 62 -2.74 -10.40 5.65
C LYS A 62 -1.76 -9.84 4.62
N ILE A 63 -1.48 -10.59 3.56
CA ILE A 63 -0.61 -10.14 2.46
C ILE A 63 -1.22 -8.94 1.74
N VAL A 64 -2.53 -8.96 1.46
CA VAL A 64 -3.20 -7.82 0.81
C VAL A 64 -3.16 -6.60 1.72
N LYS A 65 -3.36 -6.76 3.03
CA LYS A 65 -3.27 -5.62 3.96
C LYS A 65 -1.85 -5.07 4.10
N ASP A 66 -0.85 -5.94 4.10
CA ASP A 66 0.55 -5.51 4.07
C ASP A 66 0.87 -4.77 2.77
N ALA A 67 0.39 -5.25 1.63
CA ALA A 67 0.60 -4.64 0.32
C ALA A 67 -0.06 -3.25 0.21
N ASP A 68 -1.31 -3.11 0.66
CA ASP A 68 -2.02 -1.83 0.78
C ASP A 68 -1.20 -0.80 1.59
N ASN A 69 -0.70 -1.21 2.75
CA ASN A 69 0.14 -0.32 3.53
C ASN A 69 1.45 0.03 2.82
N LEU A 70 2.13 -0.93 2.18
CA LEU A 70 3.39 -0.69 1.46
C LEU A 70 3.23 0.23 0.26
N ASP A 71 2.06 0.24 -0.39
CA ASP A 71 1.77 1.14 -1.51
C ASP A 71 1.94 2.61 -1.12
N VAL A 72 1.46 2.98 0.08
CA VAL A 72 1.68 4.31 0.65
C VAL A 72 3.17 4.62 0.84
N ASP A 73 4.00 3.64 1.22
CA ASP A 73 5.44 3.87 1.36
C ASP A 73 6.14 4.08 0.01
N PHE A 74 5.70 3.38 -1.04
CA PHE A 74 6.16 3.62 -2.41
C PHE A 74 5.79 5.02 -2.89
N GLU A 75 4.53 5.42 -2.72
CA GLU A 75 4.05 6.76 -3.12
C GLU A 75 4.81 7.86 -2.38
N LEU A 76 5.00 7.72 -1.06
CA LEU A 76 5.77 8.68 -0.27
C LEU A 76 7.23 8.77 -0.72
N SER A 77 7.85 7.64 -1.08
CA SER A 77 9.20 7.61 -1.63
C SER A 77 9.26 8.37 -2.95
N GLU A 78 8.35 8.08 -3.87
CA GLU A 78 8.28 8.76 -5.16
C GLU A 78 8.10 10.27 -5.02
N ILE A 79 7.15 10.71 -4.19
CA ILE A 79 6.89 12.12 -3.90
C ILE A 79 8.13 12.79 -3.29
N SER A 80 8.85 12.09 -2.40
CA SER A 80 10.10 12.56 -1.80
C SER A 80 11.20 12.77 -2.84
N PHE A 81 11.35 11.85 -3.79
CA PHE A 81 12.29 11.98 -4.91
C PHE A 81 11.95 13.12 -5.87
N ARG A 82 10.68 13.53 -5.94
CA ARG A 82 10.27 14.76 -6.65
C ARG A 82 10.57 16.04 -5.87
N GLY A 83 11.16 15.95 -4.68
CA GLY A 83 11.61 17.08 -3.86
C GLY A 83 10.65 17.50 -2.74
N HIS A 84 9.54 16.77 -2.53
CA HIS A 84 8.61 17.08 -1.45
C HIS A 84 9.06 16.50 -0.10
N MET A 85 8.76 17.20 0.99
CA MET A 85 9.25 16.82 2.32
C MET A 85 8.26 15.95 3.11
N ILE A 86 7.12 15.59 2.51
CA ILE A 86 6.01 14.92 3.20
C ILE A 86 6.42 13.61 3.86
N GLN A 87 7.31 12.84 3.21
CA GLN A 87 7.85 11.60 3.77
C GLN A 87 8.50 11.83 5.14
N ARG A 88 9.26 12.92 5.31
CA ARG A 88 9.91 13.28 6.59
C ARG A 88 8.90 13.54 7.71
N HIS A 89 7.76 14.13 7.39
CA HIS A 89 6.69 14.41 8.35
C HIS A 89 5.84 13.17 8.67
N LYS A 90 5.89 12.14 7.81
CA LYS A 90 5.13 10.89 7.95
C LYS A 90 5.93 9.75 8.60
N VAL A 91 7.24 9.89 8.81
CA VAL A 91 8.14 8.81 9.28
C VAL A 91 7.61 8.09 10.52
N TRP A 92 7.14 8.82 11.54
CA TRP A 92 6.64 8.19 12.77
C TRP A 92 5.39 7.33 12.49
N GLN A 93 4.42 7.85 11.71
CA GLN A 93 3.23 7.11 11.28
C GLN A 93 3.63 5.84 10.53
N ARG A 94 4.58 5.95 9.60
CA ARG A 94 5.03 4.81 8.80
C ARG A 94 5.76 3.76 9.62
N LYS A 95 6.59 4.15 10.60
CA LYS A 95 7.19 3.21 11.56
C LYS A 95 6.14 2.45 12.40
N TYR A 96 5.11 3.15 12.86
CA TYR A 96 3.98 2.55 13.58
C TYR A 96 3.18 1.56 12.72
N VAL A 97 3.09 1.79 11.41
CA VAL A 97 2.49 0.85 10.45
C VAL A 97 3.40 -0.36 10.23
N ARG A 98 4.72 -0.15 10.04
CA ARG A 98 5.72 -1.21 9.87
C ARG A 98 5.70 -2.24 11.01
N GLU A 99 5.52 -1.80 12.25
CA GLU A 99 5.42 -2.67 13.44
C GLU A 99 4.20 -3.60 13.43
N ARG A 100 3.19 -3.29 12.60
CA ARG A 100 1.94 -4.06 12.49
C ARG A 100 1.84 -4.92 11.24
N PHE A 101 2.90 -4.97 10.42
CA PHE A 101 2.88 -5.89 9.29
C PHE A 101 2.71 -7.33 9.75
N PHE A 102 1.90 -8.06 9.00
CA PHE A 102 1.60 -9.45 9.30
C PHE A 102 2.73 -10.37 8.84
N THR A 103 3.41 -10.03 7.75
CA THR A 103 4.44 -10.85 7.12
C THR A 103 5.84 -10.28 7.31
N LYS A 104 6.82 -11.18 7.50
CA LYS A 104 8.24 -10.82 7.54
C LYS A 104 8.70 -10.20 6.22
N THR A 105 8.13 -10.69 5.10
CA THR A 105 8.43 -10.19 3.75
C THR A 105 8.05 -8.73 3.60
N ALA A 106 6.89 -8.31 4.10
CA ALA A 106 6.48 -6.91 4.07
C ALA A 106 7.43 -6.01 4.85
N GLY A 107 7.85 -6.44 6.04
CA GLY A 107 8.87 -5.74 6.82
C GLY A 107 10.19 -5.57 6.06
N LYS A 108 10.66 -6.62 5.38
CA LYS A 108 11.85 -6.55 4.54
C LYS A 108 11.68 -5.57 3.38
N ILE A 109 10.55 -5.64 2.65
CA ILE A 109 10.27 -4.72 1.54
C ILE A 109 10.28 -3.28 2.02
N TRP A 110 9.68 -3.01 3.18
CA TRP A 110 9.68 -1.66 3.75
C TRP A 110 11.10 -1.16 4.05
N ASP A 111 11.94 -1.99 4.67
CA ASP A 111 13.33 -1.64 4.96
C ASP A 111 14.10 -1.36 3.65
N ASP A 112 13.88 -2.18 2.63
CA ASP A 112 14.46 -2.01 1.29
C ASP A 112 13.98 -0.69 0.64
N ILE A 113 12.71 -0.30 0.77
CA ILE A 113 12.18 0.98 0.27
C ILE A 113 12.88 2.17 0.93
N GLN A 114 13.09 2.13 2.26
CA GLN A 114 13.73 3.24 2.97
C GLN A 114 15.21 3.41 2.58
N ALA A 115 15.89 2.30 2.24
CA ALA A 115 17.29 2.31 1.84
C ALA A 115 17.48 2.56 0.33
N ALA A 116 16.43 2.39 -0.48
CA ALA A 116 16.51 2.49 -1.93
C ALA A 116 16.82 3.92 -2.41
N ASN A 117 17.64 3.99 -3.44
CA ASN A 117 17.84 5.20 -4.24
C ASN A 117 17.50 4.88 -5.71
N PRO A 118 16.30 5.26 -6.19
CA PRO A 118 15.86 5.00 -7.57
C PRO A 118 16.72 5.65 -8.64
N ILE A 119 17.54 6.66 -8.30
CA ILE A 119 18.42 7.37 -9.22
C ILE A 119 19.85 6.79 -9.16
N SER A 120 20.13 5.85 -8.25
CA SER A 120 21.48 5.29 -8.06
C SER A 120 22.07 4.68 -9.33
N TRP A 121 21.24 4.20 -10.26
CA TRP A 121 21.70 3.68 -11.54
C TRP A 121 22.46 4.73 -12.37
N HIS A 122 22.17 6.03 -12.25
CA HIS A 122 22.97 7.07 -12.90
C HIS A 122 24.39 7.16 -12.34
N ALA A 123 24.59 6.79 -11.08
CA ALA A 123 25.90 6.84 -10.42
C ALA A 123 26.68 5.52 -10.54
N THR A 124 25.97 4.39 -10.71
CA THR A 124 26.58 3.05 -10.71
C THR A 124 26.58 2.36 -12.07
N ALA A 125 25.78 2.82 -13.03
CA ALA A 125 25.79 2.27 -14.37
C ALA A 125 27.07 2.63 -15.12
N HIS A 126 27.45 1.74 -16.03
CA HIS A 126 28.51 2.01 -16.99
C HIS A 126 28.03 3.06 -17.99
N ASP A 127 28.53 4.27 -17.81
CA ASP A 127 28.15 5.48 -18.52
C ASP A 127 29.28 5.98 -19.44
N ARG A 128 29.03 7.10 -20.13
CA ARG A 128 30.00 7.69 -21.05
C ARG A 128 31.34 8.02 -20.39
N TYR A 129 31.35 8.39 -19.11
CA TYR A 129 32.57 8.78 -18.40
C TYR A 129 33.36 7.57 -17.88
N THR A 130 32.69 6.46 -17.61
CA THR A 130 33.29 5.21 -17.17
C THR A 130 33.69 4.31 -18.33
N ALA A 131 32.98 4.35 -19.46
CA ALA A 131 33.28 3.60 -20.69
C ALA A 131 34.56 4.03 -21.42
N GLU A 132 35.02 5.28 -21.23
CA GLU A 132 36.28 5.75 -21.80
C GLU A 132 37.52 5.15 -21.10
N LYS A 133 37.37 4.62 -19.87
CA LYS A 133 38.46 3.96 -19.14
C LYS A 133 38.77 2.56 -19.64
N ASP A 134 37.81 1.90 -20.29
CA ASP A 134 37.95 0.54 -20.83
C ASP A 134 38.54 0.49 -22.24
N ARG A 135 38.85 1.65 -22.83
CA ARG A 135 39.47 1.77 -24.17
C ARG A 135 41.01 1.88 -24.16
N LYS A 136 41.65 1.69 -23.01
CA LYS A 136 43.12 1.61 -22.86
C LYS A 136 43.54 0.21 -22.48
#